data_AF-A0A366LIT4-F1
#
_entry.id   AF-A0A366LIT4-F1
#
_cell.length_a   1.000
_cell.length_b   1.000
_cell.length_c   1.000
_cell.angle_alpha   90.00
_cell.angle_beta   90.00
_cell.angle_gamma   90.00
#
_symmetry.space_group_name_H-M   'P 1'
#
loop_
_entity.id
_entity.type
_entity.pdbx_description
1 polymer ?
#
loop_
_entity_poly.entity_id
_entity_poly.type
_entity_poly.pdbx_seq_one_letter_code
_entity_poly.pdbx_strand_id
1 'polypeptide(L)'
;MTTIGLLAVPYGSTHAVADQATCAAWNWPNPDARYVGRAAAVGMDGEGGGEVILEKGKRRSDGRNVVWGHFPPNGVGHRDVWMDVSFNGGATWIQCGPFGGAGSENLDTKFHVTSPSPSWKMRACGKNARHRLRCTAWY
;
A
#
# COMPACT_ATOMS: atom_id res chain seq x y z
N MET A 1 18.04 42.09 -14.74
CA MET A 1 18.11 41.04 -13.70
C MET A 1 16.68 40.72 -13.32
N THR A 2 16.12 39.64 -13.85
CA THR A 2 14.72 39.26 -13.60
C THR A 2 14.72 38.00 -12.76
N THR A 3 14.43 38.15 -11.48
CA THR A 3 14.25 37.07 -10.53
C THR A 3 12.96 36.33 -10.86
N ILE A 4 13.05 35.08 -11.33
CA ILE A 4 11.89 34.20 -11.47
C ILE A 4 11.69 33.53 -10.12
N GLY A 5 10.58 33.87 -9.46
CA GLY A 5 10.19 33.35 -8.16
C GLY A 5 9.95 31.84 -8.19
N LEU A 6 10.47 31.16 -7.18
CA LEU A 6 10.08 29.80 -6.82
C LEU A 6 8.56 29.77 -6.59
N LEU A 7 7.82 29.09 -7.46
CA LEU A 7 6.47 28.64 -7.14
C LEU A 7 6.59 27.48 -6.15
N ALA A 8 6.33 27.74 -4.87
CA ALA A 8 6.07 26.71 -3.90
C ALA A 8 4.74 26.04 -4.27
N VAL A 9 4.80 24.80 -4.75
CA VAL A 9 3.60 23.97 -4.94
C VAL A 9 3.10 23.58 -3.55
N PRO A 10 1.84 23.89 -3.18
CA PRO A 10 1.28 23.41 -1.93
C PRO A 10 1.04 21.90 -2.07
N TYR A 11 1.93 21.07 -1.51
CA TYR A 11 1.70 19.64 -1.34
C TYR A 11 0.70 19.42 -0.19
N GLY A 12 -0.54 19.88 -0.38
CA GLY A 12 -1.69 19.43 0.38
C GLY A 12 -2.21 18.16 -0.29
N SER A 13 -1.54 17.03 -0.09
CA SER A 13 -1.96 15.79 -0.70
C SER A 13 -3.25 15.29 -0.02
N THR A 14 -4.39 15.45 -0.68
CA THR A 14 -5.68 14.99 -0.18
C THR A 14 -5.90 13.53 -0.57
N HIS A 15 -6.13 12.69 0.43
CA HIS A 15 -6.62 11.32 0.26
C HIS A 15 -8.09 11.38 -0.18
N ALA A 16 -8.43 10.74 -1.30
CA ALA A 16 -9.81 10.35 -1.54
C ALA A 16 -9.96 8.95 -0.91
N VAL A 17 -10.79 8.83 0.12
CA VAL A 17 -11.22 7.49 0.54
C VAL A 17 -12.02 6.96 -0.65
N ALA A 18 -11.44 6.02 -1.41
CA ALA A 18 -12.22 5.34 -2.41
C ALA A 18 -13.41 4.69 -1.72
N ASP A 19 -14.55 4.64 -2.40
CA ASP A 19 -15.60 3.77 -1.93
C ASP A 19 -15.03 2.35 -1.79
N GLN A 20 -15.48 1.64 -0.75
CA GLN A 20 -15.08 0.25 -0.53
C GLN A 20 -15.34 -0.61 -1.79
N ALA A 21 -16.25 -0.18 -2.69
CA ALA A 21 -16.60 -0.83 -3.94
C ALA A 21 -15.47 -0.81 -4.99
N THR A 22 -14.74 0.29 -5.14
CA THR A 22 -13.59 0.41 -6.05
C THR A 22 -12.52 -0.61 -5.67
N CYS A 23 -12.32 -0.78 -4.37
CA CYS A 23 -11.44 -1.78 -3.80
C CYS A 23 -12.03 -3.18 -3.80
N ALA A 24 -13.35 -3.30 -3.73
CA ALA A 24 -14.04 -4.59 -3.79
C ALA A 24 -13.79 -5.28 -5.14
N ALA A 25 -13.68 -4.50 -6.22
CA ALA A 25 -13.38 -5.00 -7.56
C ALA A 25 -11.95 -5.54 -7.73
N TRP A 26 -11.05 -5.31 -6.77
CA TRP A 26 -9.70 -5.84 -6.82
C TRP A 26 -9.70 -7.33 -6.43
N ASN A 27 -8.83 -8.10 -7.08
CA ASN A 27 -8.72 -9.54 -6.88
C ASN A 27 -7.88 -9.84 -5.63
N TRP A 28 -8.13 -10.98 -4.97
CA TRP A 28 -7.34 -11.43 -3.82
C TRP A 28 -6.01 -12.07 -4.25
N PRO A 29 -4.86 -11.72 -3.64
CA PRO A 29 -3.54 -12.21 -4.08
C PRO A 29 -3.39 -13.72 -3.93
N ASN A 30 -4.10 -14.31 -2.98
CA ASN A 30 -4.06 -15.74 -2.71
C ASN A 30 -5.46 -16.29 -3.05
N PRO A 31 -5.75 -16.64 -4.32
CA PRO A 31 -5.00 -17.66 -5.06
C PRO A 31 -4.46 -17.29 -6.46
N ASP A 32 -4.82 -16.12 -7.02
CA ASP A 32 -4.54 -15.81 -8.44
C ASP A 32 -3.19 -15.10 -8.67
N ALA A 33 -2.42 -14.77 -7.64
CA ALA A 33 -1.07 -14.23 -7.82
C ALA A 33 0.01 -15.30 -7.62
N ARG A 34 1.07 -15.22 -8.43
CA ARG A 34 2.36 -15.84 -8.19
C ARG A 34 3.26 -14.79 -7.58
N TYR A 35 3.71 -15.00 -6.34
CA TYR A 35 4.69 -14.13 -5.70
C TYR A 35 6.00 -14.08 -6.51
N VAL A 36 6.53 -12.88 -6.68
CA VAL A 36 7.77 -12.62 -7.43
C VAL A 36 8.80 -11.90 -6.57
N GLY A 37 8.38 -11.19 -5.51
CA GLY A 37 9.31 -10.59 -4.54
C GLY A 37 8.71 -9.42 -3.77
N ARG A 38 9.55 -8.72 -3.02
CA ARG A 38 9.20 -7.46 -2.36
C ARG A 38 9.46 -6.29 -3.33
N ALA A 39 8.55 -5.34 -3.38
CA ALA A 39 8.71 -4.06 -4.06
C ALA A 39 9.27 -3.00 -3.10
N ALA A 40 8.79 -2.98 -1.85
CA ALA A 40 9.27 -2.11 -0.79
C ALA A 40 8.91 -2.67 0.59
N ALA A 41 9.56 -2.20 1.64
CA ALA A 41 9.21 -2.52 3.02
C ALA A 41 9.53 -1.36 3.97
N VAL A 42 8.81 -1.27 5.08
CA VAL A 42 9.04 -0.29 6.16
C VAL A 42 8.80 -0.93 7.52
N GLY A 43 9.72 -0.71 8.44
CA GLY A 43 9.60 -1.16 9.83
C GLY A 43 8.76 -0.21 10.70
N MET A 44 8.09 -0.79 11.68
CA MET A 44 7.48 -0.09 12.82
C MET A 44 8.27 -0.43 14.09
N ASP A 45 8.90 0.57 14.70
CA ASP A 45 9.71 0.38 15.90
C ASP A 45 8.87 0.22 17.19
N GLY A 46 9.43 -0.45 18.20
CA GLY A 46 8.88 -0.61 19.55
C GLY A 46 8.21 -1.97 19.82
N GLU A 47 7.71 -2.16 21.05
CA GLU A 47 6.92 -3.36 21.42
C GLU A 47 5.62 -3.44 20.58
N GLY A 48 5.38 -4.61 19.96
CA GLY A 48 4.34 -4.76 18.95
C GLY A 48 4.68 -4.10 17.61
N GLY A 49 5.96 -3.82 17.38
CA GLY A 49 6.51 -3.46 16.08
C GLY A 49 6.29 -4.56 15.03
N GLY A 50 6.57 -4.22 13.79
CA GLY A 50 6.37 -5.14 12.66
C GLY A 50 6.76 -4.48 11.35
N GLU A 51 6.82 -5.27 10.29
CA GLU A 51 7.17 -4.80 8.96
C GLU A 51 5.90 -4.64 8.13
N VAL A 52 5.71 -3.52 7.45
CA VAL A 52 4.71 -3.40 6.38
C VAL A 52 5.44 -3.52 5.06
N ILE A 53 4.99 -4.42 4.21
CA ILE A 53 5.65 -4.80 2.98
C ILE A 53 4.71 -4.51 1.81
N LEU A 54 5.22 -3.89 0.76
CA LEU A 54 4.59 -3.89 -0.55
C LEU A 54 5.18 -5.06 -1.34
N GLU A 55 4.38 -6.08 -1.60
CA GLU A 55 4.79 -7.24 -2.37
C GLU A 55 4.43 -7.08 -3.85
N LYS A 56 5.17 -7.80 -4.71
CA LYS A 56 4.93 -7.86 -6.15
C LYS A 56 4.85 -9.29 -6.64
N GLY A 57 4.04 -9.48 -7.67
CA GLY A 57 3.79 -10.78 -8.27
C GLY A 57 3.36 -10.69 -9.72
N LYS A 58 3.04 -11.85 -10.28
CA LYS A 58 2.35 -11.98 -11.57
C LYS A 58 1.01 -12.65 -11.35
N ARG A 59 -0.06 -12.06 -11.89
CA ARG A 59 -1.37 -12.69 -11.95
C ARG A 59 -1.32 -13.95 -12.82
N ARG A 60 -1.85 -15.07 -12.33
CA ARG A 60 -1.80 -16.37 -13.01
C ARG A 60 -2.76 -16.42 -14.20
N SER A 61 -3.94 -15.80 -14.06
CA SER A 61 -4.96 -15.77 -15.11
C SER A 61 -4.50 -15.08 -16.41
N ASP A 62 -3.66 -14.05 -16.37
CA ASP A 62 -3.26 -13.29 -17.57
C ASP A 62 -1.79 -12.81 -17.60
N GLY A 63 -0.98 -13.18 -16.62
CA GLY A 63 0.45 -12.85 -16.55
C GLY A 63 0.76 -11.41 -16.18
N ARG A 64 -0.23 -10.55 -15.90
CA ARG A 64 0.00 -9.14 -15.56
C ARG A 64 0.75 -8.98 -14.23
N ASN A 65 1.60 -7.96 -14.17
CA ASN A 65 2.28 -7.59 -12.93
C ASN A 65 1.26 -7.02 -11.94
N VAL A 66 1.35 -7.46 -10.68
CA VAL A 66 0.44 -7.07 -9.60
C VAL A 66 1.22 -6.74 -8.34
N VAL A 67 0.62 -5.94 -7.46
CA VAL A 67 1.15 -5.62 -6.12
C VAL A 67 0.05 -5.69 -5.07
N TRP A 68 0.43 -5.99 -3.83
CA TRP A 68 -0.45 -5.97 -2.65
C TRP A 68 0.35 -5.55 -1.41
N GLY A 69 -0.35 -5.03 -0.41
CA GLY A 69 0.22 -4.80 0.91
C GLY A 69 0.18 -6.08 1.73
N HIS A 70 1.27 -6.37 2.44
CA HIS A 70 1.41 -7.51 3.33
C HIS A 70 1.90 -7.02 4.69
N PHE A 71 1.26 -7.47 5.76
CA PHE A 71 1.68 -7.23 7.14
C PHE A 71 1.82 -8.60 7.86
N PRO A 72 3.03 -9.18 7.89
CA PRO A 72 3.29 -10.49 8.48
C PRO A 72 3.02 -10.50 9.99
N PRO A 73 2.68 -11.67 10.57
CA PRO A 73 2.50 -11.85 12.00
C PRO A 73 3.66 -11.27 12.80
N ASN A 74 3.34 -10.56 13.87
CA ASN A 74 4.32 -10.06 14.85
C ASN A 74 4.04 -10.59 16.27
N GLY A 75 3.01 -11.41 16.43
CA GLY A 75 2.61 -12.01 17.69
C GLY A 75 1.93 -11.06 18.68
N VAL A 76 1.65 -9.80 18.31
CA VAL A 76 1.21 -8.77 19.27
C VAL A 76 0.07 -7.91 18.74
N GLY A 77 -1.06 -7.95 19.45
CA GLY A 77 -2.15 -6.98 19.35
C GLY A 77 -2.88 -6.94 18.00
N HIS A 78 -3.82 -6.02 17.86
CA HIS A 78 -4.51 -5.79 16.59
C HIS A 78 -3.62 -5.03 15.61
N ARG A 79 -3.76 -5.30 14.31
CA ARG A 79 -3.04 -4.61 13.23
C ARG A 79 -3.95 -4.40 12.05
N ASP A 80 -3.67 -3.33 11.31
CA ASP A 80 -4.33 -2.97 10.07
C ASP A 80 -3.30 -2.88 8.94
N VAL A 81 -3.66 -3.34 7.75
CA VAL A 81 -2.91 -3.10 6.50
C VAL A 81 -3.84 -2.54 5.42
N TRP A 82 -3.34 -1.62 4.61
CA TRP A 82 -4.04 -1.11 3.43
C TRP A 82 -3.06 -0.73 2.33
N MET A 83 -3.61 -0.50 1.13
CA MET A 83 -2.85 0.02 0.00
C MET A 83 -3.34 1.41 -0.38
N ASP A 84 -2.39 2.29 -0.66
CA ASP A 84 -2.68 3.55 -1.34
C ASP A 84 -2.29 3.42 -2.82
N VAL A 85 -3.20 3.78 -3.72
CA VAL A 85 -2.96 3.79 -5.18
C VAL A 85 -3.27 5.17 -5.73
N SER A 86 -2.29 5.74 -6.41
CA SER A 86 -2.35 7.04 -7.06
C SER A 86 -2.25 6.88 -8.57
N PHE A 87 -2.98 7.71 -9.30
CA PHE A 87 -2.89 7.84 -10.76
C PHE A 87 -2.25 9.16 -11.21
N ASN A 88 -1.79 9.99 -10.27
CA ASN A 88 -1.20 11.31 -10.53
C ASN A 88 0.08 11.56 -9.72
N GLY A 89 0.92 10.53 -9.56
CA GLY A 89 2.25 10.67 -8.95
C GLY A 89 2.28 10.86 -7.43
N GLY A 90 1.18 10.53 -6.73
CA GLY A 90 1.05 10.60 -5.28
C GLY A 90 0.38 11.87 -4.78
N ALA A 91 -0.06 12.76 -5.68
CA ALA A 91 -0.77 13.99 -5.31
C ALA A 91 -2.15 13.68 -4.69
N THR A 92 -2.86 12.70 -5.25
CA THR A 92 -4.09 12.14 -4.67
C THR A 92 -4.05 10.62 -4.78
N TRP A 93 -4.68 9.93 -3.84
CA TRP A 93 -4.74 8.48 -3.89
C TRP A 93 -6.06 7.93 -3.38
N ILE A 94 -6.30 6.70 -3.81
CA ILE A 94 -7.35 5.79 -3.39
C ILE A 94 -6.78 4.90 -2.30
N GLN A 95 -7.44 4.86 -1.15
CA GLN A 95 -7.12 3.93 -0.07
C GLN A 95 -7.90 2.62 -0.21
N CYS A 96 -7.22 1.50 -0.02
CA CYS A 96 -7.77 0.15 -0.11
C CYS A 96 -7.57 -0.65 1.16
N GLY A 97 -8.61 -0.68 1.99
CA GLY A 97 -8.56 -1.15 3.38
C GLY A 97 -9.00 -0.03 4.35
N PRO A 98 -8.78 -0.19 5.66
CA PRO A 98 -7.91 -1.18 6.29
C PRO A 98 -8.49 -2.60 6.30
N PHE A 99 -7.59 -3.57 6.17
CA PHE A 99 -7.83 -4.98 6.49
C PHE A 99 -7.18 -5.25 7.84
N GLY A 100 -8.02 -5.47 8.85
CA GLY A 100 -7.60 -5.63 10.22
C GLY A 100 -7.59 -7.09 10.67
N GLY A 101 -6.72 -7.42 11.62
CA GLY A 101 -6.70 -8.75 12.26
C GLY A 101 -5.74 -8.83 13.43
N ALA A 102 -5.58 -10.03 13.97
CA ALA A 102 -4.74 -10.27 15.14
C ALA A 102 -3.24 -10.32 14.80
N GLY A 103 -2.40 -10.12 15.82
CA GLY A 103 -0.93 -10.16 15.74
C GLY A 103 -0.37 -11.49 15.22
N SER A 104 -1.14 -12.56 15.36
CA SER A 104 -0.81 -13.91 14.92
C SER A 104 -1.13 -14.22 13.46
N GLU A 105 -1.83 -13.32 12.76
CA GLU A 105 -2.37 -13.58 11.41
C GLU A 105 -1.53 -12.92 10.32
N ASN A 106 -1.50 -13.50 9.12
CA ASN A 106 -1.06 -12.77 7.94
C ASN A 106 -2.18 -11.81 7.52
N LEU A 107 -1.84 -10.55 7.32
CA LEU A 107 -2.78 -9.58 6.76
C LEU A 107 -2.31 -9.18 5.37
N ASP A 108 -3.17 -9.44 4.39
CA ASP A 108 -2.93 -9.11 2.99
C ASP A 108 -4.05 -8.19 2.49
N THR A 109 -3.68 -7.17 1.72
CA THR A 109 -4.67 -6.42 0.95
C THR A 109 -5.06 -7.20 -0.29
N LYS A 110 -6.15 -6.77 -0.95
CA LYS A 110 -6.39 -7.14 -2.35
C LYS A 110 -5.24 -6.62 -3.23
N PHE A 111 -4.96 -7.34 -4.32
CA PHE A 111 -3.92 -6.92 -5.26
C PHE A 111 -4.47 -5.98 -6.32
N HIS A 112 -3.62 -5.06 -6.77
CA HIS A 112 -3.89 -4.20 -7.90
C HIS A 112 -2.91 -4.50 -9.05
N VAL A 113 -3.39 -4.37 -10.28
CA VAL A 113 -2.53 -4.46 -11.47
C VAL A 113 -1.62 -3.24 -11.52
N THR A 114 -0.33 -3.45 -11.76
CA THR A 114 0.62 -2.36 -11.96
C THR A 114 0.53 -1.82 -13.38
N SER A 115 0.86 -0.55 -13.57
CA SER A 115 1.04 0.08 -14.89
C SER A 115 2.49 0.54 -15.02
N PRO A 116 3.07 0.53 -16.24
CA PRO A 116 4.37 1.15 -16.49
C PRO A 116 4.32 2.69 -16.45
N SER A 117 3.13 3.30 -16.36
CA SER A 117 2.99 4.76 -16.30
C SER A 117 3.67 5.32 -15.04
N PRO A 118 4.55 6.33 -15.16
CA PRO A 118 5.22 6.93 -14.00
C PRO A 118 4.26 7.68 -13.07
N SER A 119 3.07 8.04 -13.56
CA SER A 119 2.00 8.65 -12.77
C SER A 119 1.27 7.65 -11.87
N TRP A 120 1.37 6.35 -12.16
CA TRP A 120 0.81 5.31 -11.33
C TRP A 120 1.78 5.01 -10.21
N LYS A 121 1.33 5.24 -8.98
CA LYS A 121 2.13 5.05 -7.77
C LYS A 121 1.36 4.24 -6.74
N MET A 122 2.07 3.35 -6.07
CA MET A 122 1.49 2.43 -5.10
C MET A 122 2.33 2.41 -3.84
N ARG A 123 1.70 2.31 -2.67
CA ARG A 123 2.41 2.01 -1.42
C ARG A 123 1.55 1.16 -0.50
N ALA A 124 2.22 0.34 0.29
CA ALA A 124 1.58 -0.38 1.37
C ALA A 124 1.69 0.48 2.64
N CYS A 125 0.62 0.52 3.41
CA CYS A 125 0.57 1.18 4.70
C CYS A 125 0.01 0.22 5.74
N GLY A 126 0.38 0.44 6.99
CA GLY A 126 -0.20 -0.30 8.08
C GLY A 126 -0.21 0.50 9.36
N LYS A 127 -0.93 -0.04 10.34
CA LYS A 127 -1.05 0.52 11.68
C LYS A 127 -1.03 -0.63 12.68
N ASN A 128 -0.22 -0.53 13.73
CA ASN A 128 -0.21 -1.52 14.81
C ASN A 128 -1.15 -1.14 15.97
N ALA A 129 -1.23 -2.01 16.98
CA ALA A 129 -2.09 -1.84 18.15
C ALA A 129 -1.80 -0.58 18.98
N ARG A 130 -0.61 0.03 18.80
CA ARG A 130 -0.21 1.30 19.44
C ARG A 130 -0.44 2.51 18.54
N HIS A 131 -1.26 2.35 17.48
CA HIS A 131 -1.55 3.39 16.49
C HIS A 131 -0.31 3.92 15.76
N ARG A 132 0.80 3.16 15.72
CA ARG A 132 1.96 3.53 14.92
C ARG A 132 1.65 3.23 13.47
N LEU A 133 1.55 4.30 12.67
CA LEU A 133 1.29 4.24 11.24
C LEU A 133 2.59 4.39 10.46
N ARG A 134 2.82 3.48 9.52
CA ARG A 134 3.94 3.56 8.56
C ARG A 134 3.46 3.16 7.18
N CYS A 135 4.03 3.81 6.18
CA CYS A 135 3.83 3.48 4.79
C CYS A 135 5.19 3.26 4.11
N THR A 136 5.24 2.35 3.15
CA THR A 136 6.40 2.24 2.26
C THR A 136 6.55 3.52 1.44
N ALA A 137 7.72 3.71 0.84
CA ALA A 137 7.86 4.68 -0.24
C ALA A 137 6.88 4.35 -1.38
N TRP A 138 6.56 5.35 -2.20
CA TRP A 138 5.81 5.17 -3.43
C TRP A 138 6.65 4.33 -4.43
N TYR A 139 6.11 3.18 -4.82
CA TYR A 139 6.56 2.33 -5.91
C TYR A 139 5.95 2.84 -7.22
#